data_AF-A0A7K1TIB4-F1
#
_entry.id   AF-A0A7K1TIB4-F1
#
_cell.length_a   1.000
_cell.length_b   1.000
_cell.length_c   1.000
_cell.angle_alpha   90.00
_cell.angle_beta   90.00
_cell.angle_gamma   90.00
#
_symmetry.space_group_name_H-M   'P 1'
#
loop_
_entity.id
_entity.type
_entity.pdbx_description
1 polymer ?
#
loop_
_entity_poly.entity_id
_entity_poly.type
_entity_poly.pdbx_seq_one_letter_code
_entity_poly.pdbx_strand_id
1 'polypeptide(L)'
;MKYLLLILCLLCAVGANAQASPSARVTPPYHYCALVVDDRRFSSPDRLQLDYGQSAPGAIADLEMTEMAQNIRASHSVIDVLNYLARHGWELFNVTTVQTQGRRSSLDNTTSYVDSETRYLLRRRTP
;
A
#
# COMPACT_ATOMS: atom_id res chain seq x y z
N MET A 1 -20.61 37.22 41.53
CA MET A 1 -19.36 37.68 40.87
C MET A 1 -18.40 36.55 40.45
N LYS A 2 -18.48 35.32 41.00
CA LYS A 2 -17.53 34.23 40.70
C LYS A 2 -17.73 33.55 39.33
N TYR A 3 -18.96 33.49 38.85
CA TYR A 3 -19.30 32.84 37.56
C TYR A 3 -19.01 33.72 36.33
N LEU A 4 -18.77 35.01 36.52
CA LEU A 4 -18.60 35.98 35.43
C LEU A 4 -17.22 35.83 34.77
N LEU A 5 -16.19 35.54 35.56
CA LEU A 5 -14.85 35.21 35.05
C LEU A 5 -14.84 33.91 34.25
N LEU A 6 -15.63 32.92 34.67
CA LEU A 6 -15.67 31.61 34.02
C LEU A 6 -16.33 31.69 32.65
N ILE A 7 -17.42 32.46 32.54
CA ILE A 7 -18.11 32.73 31.27
C ILE A 7 -17.20 33.51 30.31
N LEU A 8 -16.44 34.49 30.81
CA LEU A 8 -15.51 35.27 30.00
C LEU A 8 -14.37 34.41 29.44
N CYS A 9 -13.84 33.46 30.23
CA CYS A 9 -12.80 32.54 29.75
C CYS A 9 -13.31 31.55 28.68
N LEU A 10 -14.56 31.11 28.75
CA LEU A 10 -15.17 30.21 27.76
C LEU A 10 -15.44 30.90 26.41
N LEU A 11 -15.74 32.20 26.42
CA LEU A 11 -15.92 32.99 25.19
C LEU A 11 -14.60 33.22 24.42
N CYS A 12 -13.45 33.21 25.11
CA CYS A 12 -12.14 33.36 24.46
C CYS A 12 -11.62 32.07 23.79
N ALA A 13 -12.24 30.90 24.03
CA ALA A 13 -11.76 29.62 23.51
C ALA A 13 -12.20 29.31 22.06
N VAL A 14 -13.11 30.11 21.47
CA VAL A 14 -13.73 29.80 20.17
C VAL A 14 -12.80 30.09 18.97
N GLY A 15 -11.64 30.72 19.19
CA GLY A 15 -10.73 31.16 18.12
C GLY A 15 -9.39 30.41 18.01
N ALA A 16 -9.12 29.41 18.84
CA ALA A 16 -7.83 28.71 18.83
C ALA A 16 -7.79 27.61 17.76
N ASN A 17 -7.66 27.99 16.49
CA ASN A 17 -7.27 27.07 15.41
C ASN A 17 -5.77 26.73 15.55
N ALA A 18 -5.42 25.90 16.53
CA ALA A 18 -4.03 25.64 16.91
C ALA A 18 -3.24 24.76 15.93
N GLN A 19 -3.86 24.18 14.89
CA GLN A 19 -3.17 23.23 14.01
C GLN A 19 -3.64 23.34 12.55
N ALA A 20 -3.44 24.50 11.96
CA ALA A 20 -3.36 24.62 10.51
C ALA A 20 -1.93 25.04 10.12
N SER A 21 -0.91 24.35 10.65
CA SER A 21 0.33 24.30 9.90
C SER A 21 -0.01 23.57 8.60
N PRO A 22 0.14 24.20 7.42
CA PRO A 22 0.22 23.41 6.21
C PRO A 22 1.40 22.50 6.47
N SER A 23 1.15 21.21 6.68
CA SER A 23 2.20 20.22 6.53
C SER A 23 2.73 20.51 5.13
N ALA A 24 3.88 21.16 5.03
CA ALA A 24 4.61 21.25 3.79
C ALA A 24 4.72 19.80 3.36
N ARG A 25 3.92 19.40 2.37
CA ARG A 25 3.90 18.03 1.89
C ARG A 25 5.25 17.87 1.23
N VAL A 26 6.21 17.41 2.01
CA VAL A 26 7.52 17.03 1.51
C VAL A 26 7.23 15.90 0.55
N THR A 27 7.31 16.20 -0.75
CA THR A 27 7.21 15.17 -1.77
C THR A 27 8.35 14.20 -1.50
N PRO A 28 8.06 12.94 -1.13
CA PRO A 28 9.11 11.97 -0.89
C PRO A 28 9.93 11.82 -2.18
N PRO A 29 11.25 11.60 -2.12
CA PRO A 29 12.07 11.50 -3.34
C PRO A 29 11.76 10.26 -4.20
N TYR A 30 11.01 9.31 -3.65
CA TYR A 30 10.63 8.07 -4.31
C TYR A 30 9.18 7.71 -4.01
N HIS A 31 8.52 7.14 -5.01
CA HIS A 31 7.33 6.30 -4.87
C HIS A 31 7.75 4.84 -4.70
N TYR A 32 6.96 4.08 -3.95
CA TYR A 32 7.21 2.66 -3.67
C TYR A 32 6.01 1.82 -4.06
N CYS A 33 6.25 0.60 -4.51
CA CYS A 33 5.23 -0.41 -4.70
C CYS A 33 5.78 -1.81 -4.40
N ALA A 34 4.88 -2.76 -4.16
CA ALA A 34 5.20 -4.16 -4.02
C ALA A 34 4.45 -4.95 -5.11
N LEU A 35 5.20 -5.67 -5.94
CA LEU A 35 4.61 -6.73 -6.75
C LEU A 35 4.50 -7.99 -5.90
N VAL A 36 3.27 -8.37 -5.62
CA VAL A 36 2.88 -9.52 -4.81
C VAL A 36 2.65 -10.72 -5.71
N VAL A 37 3.31 -11.83 -5.40
CA VAL A 37 3.25 -13.12 -6.11
C VAL A 37 2.99 -14.23 -5.12
N ASP A 38 1.84 -14.89 -5.22
CA ASP A 38 1.49 -16.06 -4.42
C ASP A 38 2.26 -17.31 -4.93
N ASP A 39 2.99 -17.97 -4.02
CA ASP A 39 4.08 -18.93 -4.24
C ASP A 39 3.66 -20.29 -4.84
N ARG A 40 2.39 -20.48 -5.23
CA ARG A 40 2.00 -21.81 -5.73
C ARG A 40 2.59 -22.13 -7.09
N ARG A 41 2.84 -21.14 -7.98
CA ARG A 41 3.48 -21.28 -9.31
C ARG A 41 3.99 -19.92 -9.84
N PHE A 42 5.20 -19.88 -10.41
CA PHE A 42 5.79 -18.70 -11.09
C PHE A 42 5.03 -18.22 -12.35
N SER A 43 4.03 -18.97 -12.82
CA SER A 43 3.35 -18.77 -14.11
C SER A 43 1.82 -18.82 -13.96
N SER A 44 1.24 -17.97 -13.12
CA SER A 44 -0.22 -17.85 -13.00
C SER A 44 -0.64 -16.37 -13.06
N PRO A 45 -1.40 -15.97 -14.09
CA PRO A 45 -1.79 -14.56 -14.30
C PRO A 45 -2.72 -14.02 -13.20
N ASP A 46 -3.54 -14.88 -12.59
CA ASP A 46 -4.55 -14.48 -11.60
C ASP A 46 -3.97 -14.11 -10.22
N ARG A 47 -2.64 -14.17 -10.07
CA ARG A 47 -1.97 -14.05 -8.76
C ARG A 47 -0.90 -12.95 -8.70
N LEU A 48 -0.82 -12.11 -9.73
CA LEU A 48 0.07 -10.95 -9.77
C LEU A 48 -0.72 -9.71 -9.38
N GLN A 49 -0.35 -9.11 -8.26
CA GLN A 49 -0.97 -7.87 -7.79
C GLN A 49 0.10 -6.82 -7.50
N LEU A 50 -0.15 -5.59 -7.92
CA LEU A 50 0.66 -4.46 -7.54
C LEU A 50 0.00 -3.74 -6.36
N ASP A 51 0.73 -3.62 -5.26
CA ASP A 51 0.32 -2.92 -4.05
C ASP A 51 1.13 -1.63 -3.89
N TYR A 52 0.44 -0.50 -3.86
CA TYR A 52 1.03 0.84 -3.69
C TYR A 52 0.89 1.37 -2.26
N GLY A 53 0.42 0.55 -1.31
CA GLY A 53 0.12 0.98 0.06
C GLY A 53 -1.10 1.91 0.16
N GLN A 54 -1.88 2.05 -0.92
CA GLN A 54 -3.01 2.97 -1.03
C GLN A 54 -4.32 2.42 -0.46
N SER A 55 -4.29 1.33 0.32
CA SER A 55 -5.49 0.81 1.01
C SER A 55 -6.05 1.76 2.08
N ALA A 56 -5.42 2.92 2.30
CA ALA A 56 -5.92 3.97 3.17
C ALA A 56 -7.14 4.69 2.55
N PRO A 57 -8.23 4.90 3.32
CA PRO A 57 -9.39 5.64 2.85
C PRO A 57 -9.03 7.03 2.34
N GLY A 58 -9.45 7.38 1.12
CA GLY A 58 -9.21 8.71 0.52
C GLY A 58 -7.95 8.84 -0.34
N ALA A 59 -7.21 7.75 -0.58
CA ALA A 59 -6.18 7.74 -1.60
C ALA A 59 -6.80 7.89 -3.00
N ILE A 60 -6.48 8.97 -3.70
CA ILE A 60 -6.82 9.13 -5.11
C ILE A 60 -5.87 8.21 -5.89
N ALA A 61 -6.41 7.18 -6.52
CA ALA A 61 -5.63 6.30 -7.37
C ALA A 61 -5.13 7.12 -8.57
N ASP A 62 -3.81 7.16 -8.74
CA ASP A 62 -3.20 7.74 -9.94
C ASP A 62 -3.69 6.95 -11.17
N LEU A 63 -4.11 7.66 -12.22
CA LEU A 63 -4.61 7.04 -13.44
C LEU A 63 -3.53 6.14 -14.06
N GLU A 64 -2.26 6.59 -14.03
CA GLU A 64 -1.12 5.82 -14.52
C GLU A 64 -0.97 4.51 -13.73
N MET A 65 -1.09 4.57 -12.40
CA MET A 65 -0.99 3.39 -11.54
C MET A 65 -2.13 2.39 -11.76
N THR A 66 -3.32 2.90 -12.07
CA THR A 66 -4.50 2.08 -12.36
C THR A 66 -4.34 1.34 -13.69
N GLU A 67 -3.88 2.03 -14.74
CA GLU A 67 -3.60 1.43 -16.05
C GLU A 67 -2.48 0.39 -15.94
N MET A 68 -1.41 0.72 -15.22
CA MET A 68 -0.28 -0.18 -14.97
C MET A 68 -0.73 -1.47 -14.28
N ALA A 69 -1.61 -1.37 -13.29
CA ALA A 69 -2.17 -2.54 -12.60
C ALA A 69 -3.01 -3.43 -13.53
N GLN A 70 -3.74 -2.85 -14.50
CA GLN A 70 -4.50 -3.61 -15.49
C GLN A 70 -3.56 -4.38 -16.44
N ASN A 71 -2.51 -3.73 -16.94
CA ASN A 71 -1.53 -4.36 -17.82
C ASN A 71 -0.78 -5.51 -17.13
N ILE A 72 -0.49 -5.38 -15.84
CA ILE A 72 0.18 -6.41 -15.04
C ILE A 72 -0.70 -7.65 -14.86
N ARG A 73 -2.02 -7.47 -14.66
CA ARG A 73 -2.97 -8.60 -14.57
C ARG A 73 -3.07 -9.40 -15.87
N ALA A 74 -2.80 -8.78 -17.02
CA ALA A 74 -2.74 -9.46 -18.30
C ALA A 74 -1.43 -10.25 -18.52
N SER A 75 -0.43 -10.09 -17.64
CA SER A 75 0.85 -10.77 -17.76
C SER A 75 0.81 -12.19 -17.19
N HIS A 76 1.54 -13.11 -17.83
CA HIS A 76 1.62 -14.52 -17.43
C HIS A 76 2.92 -14.89 -16.70
N SER A 77 3.83 -13.93 -16.54
CA SER A 77 5.16 -14.17 -15.98
C SER A 77 5.60 -13.01 -15.10
N VAL A 78 6.15 -13.34 -13.93
CA VAL A 78 6.78 -12.35 -13.03
C VAL A 78 7.89 -11.59 -13.75
N ILE A 79 8.65 -12.26 -14.62
CA ILE A 79 9.75 -11.64 -15.37
C ILE A 79 9.22 -10.59 -16.35
N ASP A 80 8.10 -10.87 -17.03
CA ASP A 80 7.48 -9.93 -17.96
C ASP A 80 6.98 -8.68 -17.24
N VAL A 81 6.42 -8.86 -16.04
CA VAL A 81 5.99 -7.75 -15.18
C VAL A 81 7.18 -6.92 -14.71
N LEU A 82 8.26 -7.55 -14.24
CA LEU A 82 9.46 -6.83 -13.80
C LEU A 82 10.09 -6.04 -14.95
N ASN A 83 10.14 -6.63 -16.15
CA ASN A 83 10.62 -5.94 -17.36
C ASN A 83 9.70 -4.79 -17.78
N TYR A 84 8.37 -4.97 -17.66
CA TYR A 84 7.40 -3.92 -17.91
C TYR A 84 7.57 -2.76 -16.93
N LEU A 85 7.69 -3.04 -15.64
CA LEU A 85 7.92 -2.04 -14.59
C LEU A 85 9.24 -1.29 -14.78
N ALA A 86 10.32 -1.99 -15.13
CA ALA A 86 11.62 -1.39 -15.44
C ALA A 86 11.52 -0.38 -16.60
N ARG A 87 10.77 -0.71 -17.65
CA ARG A 87 10.51 0.23 -18.78
C ARG A 87 9.73 1.48 -18.35
N HIS A 88 9.00 1.43 -17.24
CA HIS A 88 8.26 2.55 -16.66
C HIS A 88 9.02 3.25 -15.51
N GLY A 89 10.33 3.04 -15.42
CA GLY A 89 11.21 3.73 -14.48
C GLY A 89 11.20 3.17 -13.05
N TRP A 90 10.59 2.00 -12.84
CA TRP A 90 10.64 1.32 -11.55
C TRP A 90 11.91 0.49 -11.41
N GLU A 91 12.59 0.65 -10.28
CA GLU A 91 13.78 -0.09 -9.90
C GLU A 91 13.42 -1.12 -8.83
N LEU A 92 13.75 -2.39 -9.06
CA LEU A 92 13.72 -3.41 -8.02
C LEU A 92 14.82 -3.12 -6.99
N PHE A 93 14.47 -2.95 -5.73
CA PHE A 93 15.45 -2.68 -4.67
C PHE A 93 15.51 -3.77 -3.59
N ASN A 94 14.45 -4.56 -3.43
CA ASN A 94 14.43 -5.66 -2.47
C ASN A 94 13.44 -6.76 -2.88
N VAL A 95 13.66 -7.98 -2.38
CA VAL A 95 12.74 -9.12 -2.52
C VAL A 95 12.58 -9.76 -1.14
N THR A 96 11.34 -10.00 -0.74
CA THR A 96 11.04 -10.65 0.54
C THR A 96 10.00 -11.73 0.34
N THR A 97 10.08 -12.80 1.14
CA THR A 97 9.07 -13.85 1.19
C THR A 97 8.37 -13.79 2.53
N VAL A 98 7.04 -13.72 2.51
CA VAL A 98 6.18 -13.73 3.70
C VAL A 98 5.53 -15.10 3.78
N GLN A 99 5.73 -15.80 4.90
CA GLN A 99 5.06 -17.07 5.17
C GLN A 99 3.89 -16.82 6.11
N THR A 100 2.70 -17.27 5.72
CA THR A 100 1.48 -17.18 6.51
C THR A 100 1.01 -18.58 6.85
N GLN A 101 1.01 -18.92 8.14
CA GLN A 101 0.48 -20.19 8.61
C GLN A 101 -1.04 -20.08 8.79
N GLY A 102 -1.80 -20.80 7.98
CA GLY A 102 -3.25 -20.92 8.08
C GLY A 102 -3.66 -22.19 8.82
N ARG A 103 -4.71 -22.09 9.64
CA ARG A 103 -5.37 -23.24 10.26
C ARG A 103 -6.81 -23.28 9.80
N ARG A 104 -7.19 -24.31 9.04
CA ARG A 104 -8.60 -24.61 8.77
C ARG A 104 -9.09 -25.59 9.83
N SER A 105 -10.13 -25.22 10.55
CA SER A 105 -10.86 -26.14 11.43
C SER A 105 -12.24 -26.39 10.84
N SER A 106 -12.53 -27.64 10.50
CA SER A 106 -13.90 -28.14 10.33
C SER A 106 -14.22 -29.01 11.56
N LEU A 107 -15.52 -29.25 11.86
CA LEU A 107 -15.97 -29.92 13.08
C LEU A 107 -15.22 -31.23 13.42
N ASP A 108 -14.69 -31.95 12.41
CA ASP A 108 -13.96 -33.22 12.58
C ASP A 108 -12.51 -33.23 12.06
N ASN A 109 -11.97 -32.12 11.51
CA ASN A 109 -10.62 -32.15 10.94
C ASN A 109 -9.90 -30.79 11.05
N THR A 110 -8.67 -30.82 11.58
CA THR A 110 -7.76 -29.67 11.60
C THR A 110 -6.70 -29.85 10.52
N THR A 111 -6.71 -29.01 9.49
CA THR A 111 -5.63 -28.94 8.50
C THR A 111 -4.83 -27.66 8.69
N SER A 112 -3.53 -27.80 8.92
CA SER A 112 -2.57 -26.69 8.89
C SER A 112 -1.97 -26.60 7.49
N TYR A 113 -1.96 -25.40 6.91
CA TYR A 113 -1.27 -25.12 5.65
C TYR A 113 -0.36 -23.91 5.84
N VAL A 114 0.77 -23.91 5.13
CA VAL A 114 1.65 -22.74 5.02
C VAL A 114 1.42 -22.16 3.64
N ASP A 115 0.98 -20.92 3.60
CA ASP A 115 0.91 -20.13 2.37
C ASP A 115 2.15 -19.24 2.34
N SER A 116 2.78 -19.13 1.18
CA SER A 116 3.95 -18.27 1.00
C SER A 116 3.66 -17.26 -0.09
N GLU A 117 4.14 -16.04 0.11
CA GLU A 117 3.96 -14.92 -0.79
C GLU A 117 5.31 -14.25 -1.00
N THR A 118 5.73 -14.12 -2.25
CA THR A 118 6.93 -13.38 -2.61
C THR A 118 6.55 -11.96 -3.01
N ARG A 119 7.18 -10.97 -2.38
CA ARG A 119 7.02 -9.55 -2.67
C ARG A 119 8.31 -9.01 -3.27
N TYR A 120 8.19 -8.49 -4.48
CA TYR A 120 9.24 -7.71 -5.13
C TYR A 120 8.98 -6.24 -4.82
N LEU A 121 9.87 -5.61 -4.06
CA LEU A 121 9.74 -4.21 -3.66
C LEU A 121 10.43 -3.33 -4.69
N LEU A 122 9.67 -2.42 -5.29
CA LEU A 122 10.15 -1.50 -6.31
C LEU A 122 10.03 -0.06 -5.85
N ARG A 123 10.90 0.79 -6.41
CA ARG A 123 10.88 2.23 -6.20
C ARG A 123 10.99 2.98 -7.52
N ARG A 124 10.41 4.17 -7.60
CA ARG A 124 10.52 5.07 -8.75
C ARG A 124 10.76 6.48 -8.24
N ARG A 125 11.67 7.23 -8.87
CA ARG A 125 11.90 8.65 -8.49
C ARG A 125 10.63 9.46 -8.75
N THR A 126 10.31 10.38 -7.86
CA THR A 126 9.26 11.37 -8.13
C THR A 126 9.71 12.31 -9.24
N PRO A 127 8.82 12.68 -10.17
CA PRO A 127 9.12 13.69 -11.19
C PRO A 127 9.48 15.04 -10.59
#